data_AF-A0A448ZIX1-F1
#
_entry.id   AF-A0A448ZIX1-F1
#
_cell.length_a   1.000
_cell.length_b   1.000
_cell.length_c   1.000
_cell.angle_alpha   90.00
_cell.angle_beta   90.00
_cell.angle_gamma   90.00
#
_symmetry.space_group_name_H-M   'P 1'
#
loop_
_entity.id
_entity.type
_entity.pdbx_description
1 polymer ?
#
loop_
_entity_poly.entity_id
_entity_poly.type
_entity_poly.pdbx_seq_one_letter_code
_entity_poly.pdbx_strand_id
1 'polypeptide(L)'
;MKVSLCLALAATAATQSNALTTPTDRRGAFGQLLGAGAGAFLAGAMPQAASAAAIKTGGASPFTGDYNDPNHPECLRQVKVVGAPLKGDGTRSPYPVIEVVGYDGKGGKVCTDRPTREDLWKVTGTVKSSDSAFIDFSPKGGPENLAAKYQDGGIVFPDGNKWTKVARGTPTRRPKDMSTLKSED
;
A
#
# COMPACT_ATOMS: atom_id res chain seq x y z
N MET A 1 9.60 70.94 25.50
CA MET A 1 8.35 71.68 25.80
C MET A 1 7.25 70.64 26.00
N LYS A 2 6.51 70.72 27.11
CA LYS A 2 5.44 69.80 27.60
C LYS A 2 4.32 69.65 26.55
N VAL A 3 3.51 68.59 26.47
CA VAL A 3 2.44 68.07 27.37
C VAL A 3 1.93 66.78 26.67
N SER A 4 1.88 65.54 27.20
CA SER A 4 1.16 64.90 28.33
C SER A 4 -0.38 64.93 28.27
N LEU A 5 -1.03 63.83 27.85
CA LEU A 5 -2.36 63.49 28.41
C LEU A 5 -2.54 61.96 28.50
N CYS A 6 -2.62 61.51 29.76
CA CYS A 6 -3.02 60.18 30.20
C CYS A 6 -4.55 60.01 30.12
N LEU A 7 -5.01 58.78 29.92
CA LEU A 7 -6.18 58.28 30.64
C LEU A 7 -5.92 56.82 31.08
N ALA A 8 -5.94 56.61 32.39
CA ALA A 8 -6.03 55.32 33.09
C ALA A 8 -7.50 54.88 33.14
N LEU A 9 -7.98 53.71 33.60
CA LEU A 9 -7.58 52.64 34.53
C LEU A 9 -8.61 51.50 34.21
N ALA A 10 -8.37 50.20 34.39
CA ALA A 10 -8.60 49.51 35.65
C ALA A 10 -8.28 48.02 35.51
N ALA A 11 -7.64 47.47 36.54
CA ALA A 11 -7.31 46.07 36.71
C ALA A 11 -8.39 45.33 37.52
N THR A 12 -8.59 44.05 37.24
CA THR A 12 -9.05 43.07 38.24
C THR A 12 -8.30 41.77 38.04
N ALA A 13 -7.57 41.35 39.06
CA ALA A 13 -6.94 40.05 39.18
C ALA A 13 -7.89 39.08 39.91
N ALA A 14 -7.94 37.83 39.48
CA ALA A 14 -8.38 36.71 40.30
C ALA A 14 -7.62 35.43 39.90
N THR A 15 -7.35 34.64 40.91
CA THR A 15 -6.29 33.63 41.08
C THR A 15 -6.60 32.23 40.54
N GLN A 16 -5.54 31.58 40.03
CA GLN A 16 -5.14 30.16 40.05
C GLN A 16 -6.19 29.03 40.10
N SER A 17 -6.01 28.02 39.24
CA SER A 17 -5.94 26.61 39.67
C SER A 17 -5.32 25.72 38.59
N ASN A 18 -4.33 24.91 39.00
CA ASN A 18 -3.85 23.76 38.26
C ASN A 18 -4.95 22.70 38.17
N ALA A 19 -5.13 22.08 37.01
CA ALA A 19 -5.71 20.73 36.92
C ALA A 19 -5.02 19.94 35.80
N LEU A 20 -4.25 18.96 36.25
CA LEU A 20 -3.69 17.85 35.49
C LEU A 20 -4.78 16.78 35.36
N THR A 21 -5.21 16.41 34.14
CA THR A 21 -5.89 15.13 33.88
C THR A 21 -5.82 14.76 32.38
N THR A 22 -4.95 13.79 32.10
CA THR A 22 -5.10 12.57 31.27
C THR A 22 -5.92 12.58 29.95
N PRO A 23 -5.52 11.74 28.96
CA PRO A 23 -5.91 11.82 27.56
C PRO A 23 -7.35 11.35 27.35
N THR A 24 -8.05 12.01 26.42
CA THR A 24 -9.37 11.58 25.95
C THR A 24 -9.25 10.20 25.28
N ASP A 25 -9.67 9.18 26.02
CA ASP A 25 -9.93 7.84 25.55
C ASP A 25 -10.97 7.88 24.41
N ARG A 26 -10.63 7.32 23.26
CA ARG A 26 -11.45 7.31 22.03
C ARG A 26 -12.69 6.43 22.12
N ARG A 27 -13.02 5.92 23.31
CA ARG A 27 -14.14 5.01 23.57
C ARG A 27 -15.38 5.66 24.19
N GLY A 28 -15.43 7.00 24.29
CA GLY A 28 -16.57 7.73 24.87
C GLY A 28 -17.52 8.45 23.90
N ALA A 29 -17.26 8.44 22.59
CA ALA A 29 -18.03 9.21 21.61
C ALA A 29 -19.32 8.51 21.12
N PHE A 30 -20.10 7.91 22.03
CA PHE A 30 -21.34 7.21 21.68
C PHE A 30 -22.56 7.55 22.56
N GLY A 31 -22.50 8.59 23.37
CA GLY A 31 -23.63 8.94 24.22
C GLY A 31 -23.64 10.40 24.60
N GLN A 32 -24.01 11.28 23.66
CA GLN A 32 -24.58 12.60 23.96
C GLN A 32 -25.02 13.29 22.66
N LEU A 33 -26.19 12.90 22.18
CA LEU A 33 -27.10 13.83 21.54
C LEU A 33 -28.50 13.25 21.70
N LEU A 34 -29.46 14.11 22.05
CA LEU A 34 -30.93 13.96 22.03
C LEU A 34 -31.57 14.43 23.34
N GLY A 35 -31.54 15.75 23.54
CA GLY A 35 -32.53 16.48 24.32
C GLY A 35 -33.32 17.40 23.39
N ALA A 36 -34.61 17.09 23.23
CA ALA A 36 -35.74 17.91 22.77
C ALA A 36 -35.59 18.78 21.50
N GLY A 37 -36.27 18.38 20.43
CA GLY A 37 -36.60 19.25 19.29
C GLY A 37 -37.33 18.50 18.18
N ALA A 38 -38.66 18.60 18.17
CA ALA A 38 -39.51 18.07 17.10
C ALA A 38 -39.22 18.79 15.77
N GLY A 39 -38.87 18.05 14.72
CA GLY A 39 -38.66 18.61 13.39
C GLY A 39 -38.05 17.58 12.45
N ALA A 40 -38.85 17.14 11.47
CA ALA A 40 -38.54 16.06 10.55
C ALA A 40 -37.23 16.26 9.77
N PHE A 41 -36.29 15.33 9.94
CA PHE A 41 -35.32 14.93 8.91
C PHE A 41 -35.01 13.44 9.06
N LEU A 42 -35.91 12.58 8.58
CA LEU A 42 -35.54 11.22 8.20
C LEU A 42 -34.83 11.29 6.84
N ALA A 43 -33.61 11.85 6.82
CA ALA A 43 -32.70 11.65 5.72
C ALA A 43 -32.14 10.23 5.86
N GLY A 44 -32.75 9.28 5.14
CA GLY A 44 -32.24 7.92 5.03
C GLY A 44 -30.78 7.95 4.61
N ALA A 45 -29.88 7.60 5.52
CA ALA A 45 -28.50 7.31 5.20
C ALA A 45 -28.53 6.07 4.30
N MET A 46 -28.53 6.29 2.98
CA MET A 46 -28.35 5.20 2.03
C MET A 46 -26.99 4.56 2.32
N PRO A 47 -26.90 3.23 2.40
CA PRO A 47 -25.61 2.56 2.50
C PRO A 47 -24.81 2.89 1.24
N GLN A 48 -23.76 3.71 1.40
CA GLN A 48 -22.82 3.97 0.33
C GLN A 48 -22.10 2.65 0.04
N ALA A 49 -22.16 2.18 -1.20
CA ALA A 49 -21.42 1.00 -1.63
C ALA A 49 -19.93 1.24 -1.38
N ALA A 50 -19.36 0.52 -0.43
CA ALA A 50 -17.92 0.48 -0.24
C ALA A 50 -17.32 -0.22 -1.46
N SER A 51 -16.65 0.53 -2.35
CA SER A 51 -15.85 -0.09 -3.40
C SER A 51 -14.65 -0.75 -2.73
N ALA A 52 -14.74 -2.06 -2.53
CA ALA A 52 -13.57 -2.86 -2.18
C ALA A 52 -12.70 -2.97 -3.43
N ALA A 53 -11.86 -1.96 -3.68
CA ALA A 53 -10.71 -2.17 -4.54
C ALA A 53 -9.97 -3.40 -3.97
N ALA A 54 -9.64 -4.36 -4.81
CA ALA A 54 -8.86 -5.53 -4.40
C ALA A 54 -7.45 -5.05 -3.99
N ILE A 55 -7.32 -4.57 -2.75
CA ILE A 55 -6.05 -4.15 -2.17
C ILE A 55 -5.23 -5.43 -2.03
N LYS A 56 -4.24 -5.59 -2.90
CA LYS A 56 -3.21 -6.61 -2.74
C LYS A 56 -2.58 -6.43 -1.36
N THR A 57 -2.41 -7.53 -0.61
CA THR A 57 -1.60 -7.53 0.62
C THR A 57 -0.25 -6.84 0.34
N GLY A 58 0.13 -5.87 1.17
CA GLY A 58 1.28 -5.01 0.90
C GLY A 58 1.00 -3.77 0.05
N GLY A 59 -0.26 -3.35 -0.08
CA GLY A 59 -0.65 -2.14 -0.82
C GLY A 59 0.00 -0.84 -0.32
N ALA A 60 0.62 -0.85 0.87
CA ALA A 60 1.45 0.24 1.36
C ALA A 60 2.82 0.32 0.67
N SER A 61 3.34 -0.78 0.12
CA SER A 61 4.62 -0.77 -0.58
C SER A 61 4.44 -0.31 -2.02
N PRO A 62 5.25 0.64 -2.51
CA PRO A 62 5.16 1.08 -3.90
C PRO A 62 5.46 -0.07 -4.88
N PHE A 63 6.24 -1.07 -4.47
CA PHE A 63 6.55 -2.26 -5.26
C PHE A 63 5.34 -3.14 -5.56
N THR A 64 4.31 -3.17 -4.73
CA THR A 64 3.15 -4.07 -4.94
C THR A 64 2.37 -3.65 -6.18
N GLY A 65 2.23 -4.54 -7.17
CA GLY A 65 1.65 -4.20 -8.47
C GLY A 65 1.74 -5.31 -9.51
N ASP A 66 1.21 -5.06 -10.71
CA ASP A 66 1.61 -5.80 -11.91
C ASP A 66 2.43 -4.84 -12.80
N TYR A 67 3.35 -5.36 -13.61
CA TYR A 67 4.33 -4.56 -14.34
C TYR A 67 4.47 -4.99 -15.81
N ASN A 68 4.91 -4.06 -16.65
CA ASN A 68 5.40 -4.32 -18.00
C ASN A 68 6.93 -4.40 -17.96
N ASP A 69 7.49 -5.53 -18.39
CA ASP A 69 8.92 -5.76 -18.56
C ASP A 69 9.26 -5.65 -20.05
N PRO A 70 10.05 -4.65 -20.48
CA PRO A 70 10.47 -4.50 -21.88
C PRO A 70 11.14 -5.74 -22.48
N ASN A 71 11.84 -6.53 -21.67
CA ASN A 71 12.50 -7.76 -22.14
C ASN A 71 11.53 -8.93 -22.32
N HIS A 72 10.35 -8.85 -21.72
CA HIS A 72 9.26 -9.83 -21.84
C HIS A 72 7.91 -9.14 -22.05
N PRO A 73 7.65 -8.56 -23.25
CA PRO A 73 6.42 -7.84 -23.54
C PRO A 73 5.18 -8.73 -23.38
N GLU A 74 4.09 -8.15 -22.87
CA GLU A 74 2.81 -8.83 -22.60
C GLU A 74 2.87 -10.02 -21.63
N CYS A 75 4.02 -10.29 -21.04
CA CYS A 75 4.17 -11.34 -20.06
C CYS A 75 3.79 -10.91 -18.65
N LEU A 76 3.48 -11.88 -17.78
CA LEU A 76 3.11 -11.62 -16.40
C LEU A 76 4.33 -11.19 -15.59
N ARG A 77 4.21 -10.05 -14.88
CA ARG A 77 5.14 -9.60 -13.85
C ARG A 77 4.34 -9.10 -12.67
N GLN A 78 4.03 -9.98 -11.73
CA GLN A 78 3.31 -9.63 -10.52
C GLN A 78 4.28 -9.52 -9.36
N VAL A 79 4.20 -8.42 -8.63
CA VAL A 79 4.98 -8.19 -7.42
C VAL A 79 4.03 -8.02 -6.24
N LYS A 80 4.34 -8.71 -5.15
CA LYS A 80 3.62 -8.64 -3.89
C LYS A 80 4.63 -8.48 -2.76
N VAL A 81 4.39 -7.53 -1.87
CA VAL A 81 5.18 -7.38 -0.64
C VAL A 81 4.39 -7.92 0.53
N VAL A 82 4.98 -8.83 1.29
CA VAL A 82 4.39 -9.40 2.51
C VAL A 82 5.28 -9.12 3.71
N GLY A 83 4.69 -9.14 4.90
CA GLY A 83 5.47 -9.08 6.13
C GLY A 83 6.42 -10.28 6.22
N ALA A 84 7.54 -10.10 6.94
CA ALA A 84 8.45 -11.21 7.19
C ALA A 84 7.73 -12.38 7.89
N PRO A 85 8.11 -13.63 7.57
CA PRO A 85 7.59 -14.79 8.28
C PRO A 85 7.95 -14.72 9.77
N LEU A 86 7.09 -15.28 10.61
CA LEU A 86 7.41 -15.55 12.00
C LEU A 86 8.52 -16.60 12.06
N LYS A 87 9.58 -16.30 12.80
CA LYS A 87 10.61 -17.26 13.15
C LYS A 87 10.11 -18.16 14.28
N GLY A 88 10.79 -19.27 14.50
CA GLY A 88 10.47 -20.20 15.59
C GLY A 88 10.60 -19.59 17.00
N ASP A 89 11.37 -18.52 17.14
CA ASP A 89 11.51 -17.74 18.39
C ASP A 89 10.37 -16.71 18.61
N GLY A 90 9.37 -16.67 17.73
CA GLY A 90 8.26 -15.72 17.79
C GLY A 90 8.59 -14.32 17.26
N THR A 91 9.83 -14.05 16.85
CA THR A 91 10.24 -12.77 16.27
C THR A 91 9.98 -12.74 14.76
N ARG A 92 9.96 -11.53 14.18
CA ARG A 92 9.91 -11.32 12.71
C ARG A 92 11.12 -10.51 12.29
N SER A 93 11.60 -10.74 11.06
CA SER A 93 12.54 -9.79 10.45
C SER A 93 11.87 -8.41 10.36
N PRO A 94 12.59 -7.31 10.62
CA PRO A 94 12.07 -5.97 10.39
C PRO A 94 11.88 -5.69 8.89
N TYR A 95 12.50 -6.47 8.02
CA TYR A 95 12.45 -6.31 6.58
C TYR A 95 11.35 -7.18 5.94
N PRO A 96 10.38 -6.57 5.22
CA PRO A 96 9.37 -7.30 4.46
C PRO A 96 9.99 -8.18 3.36
N VAL A 97 9.26 -9.22 2.97
CA VAL A 97 9.61 -10.08 1.83
C VAL A 97 8.92 -9.53 0.59
N ILE A 98 9.67 -9.37 -0.49
CA ILE A 98 9.14 -9.11 -1.83
C ILE A 98 9.05 -10.45 -2.57
N GLU A 99 7.88 -10.75 -3.12
CA GLU A 99 7.63 -11.92 -3.95
C GLU A 99 7.33 -11.45 -5.37
N VAL A 100 8.03 -12.02 -6.33
CA VAL A 100 7.78 -11.79 -7.75
C VAL A 100 7.32 -13.09 -8.37
N VAL A 101 6.15 -13.04 -8.98
CA VAL A 101 5.61 -14.13 -9.81
C VAL A 101 5.61 -13.65 -11.24
N GLY A 102 6.15 -14.45 -12.15
CA GLY A 102 6.13 -14.11 -13.56
C GLY A 102 6.02 -15.31 -14.46
N TYR A 103 5.91 -15.01 -15.74
CA TYR A 103 5.83 -15.95 -16.85
C TYR A 103 6.66 -15.39 -18.00
N ASP A 104 7.39 -16.21 -18.74
CA ASP A 104 8.26 -15.71 -19.82
C ASP A 104 7.86 -16.21 -21.21
N GLY A 105 6.66 -16.80 -21.33
CA GLY A 105 6.23 -17.45 -22.57
C GLY A 105 6.78 -18.86 -22.71
N LYS A 106 6.20 -19.67 -23.61
CA LYS A 106 6.73 -21.00 -23.98
C LYS A 106 7.88 -20.88 -24.99
N GLY A 107 8.91 -20.10 -24.65
CA GLY A 107 10.09 -19.86 -25.48
C GLY A 107 10.03 -18.64 -26.41
N GLY A 108 8.88 -17.98 -26.52
CA GLY A 108 8.75 -16.67 -27.17
C GLY A 108 9.05 -15.52 -26.21
N LYS A 109 9.76 -14.47 -26.65
CA LYS A 109 10.02 -13.27 -25.82
C LYS A 109 8.76 -12.47 -25.50
N VAL A 110 7.72 -12.60 -26.33
CA VAL A 110 6.43 -11.93 -26.17
C VAL A 110 5.37 -12.97 -25.81
N CYS A 111 4.57 -12.71 -24.78
CA CYS A 111 3.50 -13.62 -24.38
C CYS A 111 2.20 -13.29 -25.12
N THR A 112 1.75 -14.21 -25.97
CA THR A 112 0.42 -14.15 -26.63
C THR A 112 -0.64 -14.96 -25.90
N ASP A 113 -0.20 -15.95 -25.12
CA ASP A 113 -1.08 -16.89 -24.42
C ASP A 113 -1.09 -16.65 -22.91
N ARG A 114 -2.15 -17.13 -22.26
CA ARG A 114 -2.25 -17.15 -20.80
C ARG A 114 -1.48 -18.36 -20.25
N PRO A 115 -0.62 -18.18 -19.23
CA PRO A 115 0.09 -19.30 -18.61
C PRO A 115 -0.85 -20.22 -17.84
N THR A 116 -0.46 -21.47 -17.61
CA THR A 116 -1.00 -22.29 -16.52
C THR A 116 -0.23 -22.01 -15.22
N ARG A 117 -0.59 -22.66 -14.11
CA ARG A 117 0.09 -22.44 -12.82
C ARG A 117 1.52 -22.99 -12.83
N GLU A 118 1.76 -24.05 -13.58
CA GLU A 118 3.05 -24.74 -13.72
C GLU A 118 4.04 -23.94 -14.58
N ASP A 119 3.52 -23.12 -15.50
CA ASP A 119 4.31 -22.21 -16.33
C ASP A 119 4.89 -21.02 -15.54
N LEU A 120 4.40 -20.77 -14.32
CA LEU A 120 4.80 -19.63 -13.52
C LEU A 120 6.09 -19.90 -12.76
N TRP A 121 6.98 -18.94 -12.81
CA TRP A 121 8.13 -18.87 -11.91
C TRP A 121 7.83 -17.95 -10.74
N LYS A 122 8.46 -18.25 -9.60
CA LYS A 122 8.43 -17.39 -8.41
C LYS A 122 9.84 -17.16 -7.91
N VAL A 123 10.15 -15.91 -7.61
CA VAL A 123 11.38 -15.52 -6.92
C VAL A 123 11.03 -14.64 -5.72
N THR A 124 11.95 -14.55 -4.77
CA THR A 124 11.76 -13.80 -3.54
C THR A 124 12.92 -12.86 -3.28
N GLY A 125 12.74 -11.97 -2.31
CA GLY A 125 13.73 -10.97 -1.97
C GLY A 125 13.39 -10.27 -0.67
N THR A 126 14.20 -9.27 -0.34
CA THR A 126 14.06 -8.47 0.88
C THR A 126 13.92 -7.00 0.55
N VAL A 127 12.87 -6.36 1.08
CA VAL A 127 12.70 -4.91 0.98
C VAL A 127 13.56 -4.23 2.04
N LYS A 128 14.42 -3.30 1.65
CA LYS A 128 15.37 -2.61 2.55
C LYS A 128 14.87 -1.23 2.99
N SER A 129 14.16 -0.53 2.11
CA SER A 129 13.54 0.78 2.36
C SER A 129 12.22 0.88 1.61
N SER A 130 11.56 2.05 1.63
CA SER A 130 10.35 2.30 0.85
C SER A 130 10.56 2.11 -0.65
N ASP A 131 11.75 2.43 -1.17
CA ASP A 131 12.07 2.48 -2.59
C ASP A 131 13.16 1.50 -3.02
N SER A 132 13.76 0.73 -2.11
CA SER A 132 14.88 -0.17 -2.42
C SER A 132 14.66 -1.58 -1.89
N ALA A 133 14.96 -2.56 -2.72
CA ALA A 133 14.88 -3.98 -2.40
C ALA A 133 16.02 -4.77 -3.07
N PHE A 134 16.25 -5.98 -2.61
CA PHE A 134 17.07 -6.99 -3.29
C PHE A 134 16.19 -8.17 -3.67
N ILE A 135 16.27 -8.64 -4.90
CA ILE A 135 15.49 -9.77 -5.44
C ILE A 135 16.46 -10.85 -5.90
N ASP A 136 16.24 -12.09 -5.47
CA ASP A 136 17.07 -13.22 -5.82
C ASP A 136 16.52 -13.94 -7.06
N PHE A 137 17.17 -13.72 -8.21
CA PHE A 137 16.81 -14.39 -9.46
C PHE A 137 17.55 -15.72 -9.68
N SER A 138 18.35 -16.19 -8.72
CA SER A 138 19.08 -17.45 -8.83
C SER A 138 18.21 -18.68 -9.12
N PRO A 139 16.94 -18.81 -8.62
CA PRO A 139 16.09 -19.94 -8.97
C PRO A 139 15.72 -19.99 -10.46
N LYS A 140 15.93 -18.89 -11.18
CA LYS A 140 15.76 -18.77 -12.64
C LYS A 140 17.08 -18.77 -13.41
N GLY A 141 18.22 -18.97 -12.74
CA GLY A 141 19.55 -18.86 -13.34
C GLY A 141 20.07 -17.42 -13.48
N GLY A 142 19.42 -16.46 -12.82
CA GLY A 142 19.87 -15.07 -12.76
C GLY A 142 20.79 -14.79 -11.56
N PRO A 143 21.17 -13.51 -11.35
CA PRO A 143 21.98 -13.12 -10.20
C PRO A 143 21.21 -13.22 -8.88
N GLU A 144 21.92 -13.58 -7.82
CA GLU A 144 21.44 -13.42 -6.45
C GLU A 144 21.41 -11.93 -6.06
N ASN A 145 20.48 -11.58 -5.16
CA ASN A 145 20.43 -10.25 -4.53
C ASN A 145 20.52 -9.08 -5.52
N LEU A 146 19.82 -9.16 -6.66
CA LEU A 146 19.78 -8.08 -7.64
C LEU A 146 19.09 -6.86 -7.02
N ALA A 147 19.76 -5.70 -7.05
CA ALA A 147 19.19 -4.46 -6.58
C ALA A 147 17.97 -4.07 -7.41
N ALA A 148 16.90 -3.65 -6.74
CA ALA A 148 15.66 -3.20 -7.36
C ALA A 148 15.26 -1.87 -6.72
N LYS A 149 15.21 -0.80 -7.53
CA LYS A 149 14.88 0.55 -7.03
C LYS A 149 13.57 1.04 -7.63
N TYR A 150 12.61 1.41 -6.80
CA TYR A 150 11.34 1.96 -7.23
C TYR A 150 11.46 3.46 -7.52
N GLN A 151 11.40 3.84 -8.79
CA GLN A 151 11.51 5.23 -9.26
C GLN A 151 10.57 5.46 -10.45
N ASP A 152 9.96 6.64 -10.51
CA ASP A 152 9.14 7.09 -11.64
C ASP A 152 8.10 6.06 -12.10
N GLY A 153 7.34 5.53 -11.13
CA GLY A 153 6.27 4.56 -11.37
C GLY A 153 6.73 3.17 -11.85
N GLY A 154 8.00 2.81 -11.65
CA GLY A 154 8.53 1.50 -12.05
C GLY A 154 9.66 0.99 -11.17
N ILE A 155 10.07 -0.25 -11.40
CA ILE A 155 11.22 -0.89 -10.76
C ILE A 155 12.38 -0.83 -11.74
N VAL A 156 13.45 -0.17 -11.35
CA VAL A 156 14.67 -0.01 -12.14
C VAL A 156 15.73 -0.97 -11.61
N PHE A 157 16.32 -1.74 -12.52
CA PHE A 157 17.40 -2.67 -12.24
C PHE A 157 18.76 -2.11 -12.72
N PRO A 158 19.89 -2.62 -12.21
CA PRO A 158 21.24 -2.15 -12.56
C PRO A 158 21.61 -2.31 -14.04
N ASP A 159 20.97 -3.23 -14.75
CA ASP A 159 21.15 -3.46 -16.19
C ASP A 159 20.43 -2.42 -17.07
N GLY A 160 19.75 -1.45 -16.46
CA GLY A 160 18.95 -0.45 -17.15
C GLY A 160 17.54 -0.93 -17.50
N ASN A 161 17.17 -2.19 -17.20
CA ASN A 161 15.81 -2.65 -17.40
C ASN A 161 14.87 -1.95 -16.41
N LYS A 162 13.77 -1.39 -16.92
CA LYS A 162 12.74 -0.73 -16.12
C LYS A 162 11.41 -1.43 -16.30
N TRP A 163 10.94 -2.05 -15.22
CA TRP A 163 9.59 -2.60 -15.18
C TRP A 163 8.60 -1.48 -14.84
N THR A 164 7.71 -1.15 -15.77
CA THR A 164 6.76 -0.05 -15.59
C THR A 164 5.47 -0.55 -14.96
N LYS A 165 5.00 0.09 -13.89
CA LYS A 165 3.82 -0.35 -13.15
C LYS A 165 2.55 -0.15 -13.98
N VAL A 166 1.68 -1.15 -14.00
CA VAL A 166 0.40 -1.11 -14.70
C VAL A 166 -0.70 -0.72 -13.71
N ALA A 167 -1.29 0.46 -13.89
CA ALA A 167 -2.25 1.03 -12.94
C ALA A 167 -3.47 0.14 -12.67
N ARG A 168 -4.02 -0.51 -13.70
CA ARG A 168 -5.17 -1.42 -13.60
C ARG A 168 -4.78 -2.88 -13.41
N GLY A 169 -3.50 -3.16 -13.22
CA GLY A 169 -2.96 -4.53 -13.22
C GLY A 169 -3.09 -5.22 -14.58
N THR A 170 -2.78 -6.51 -14.61
CA THR A 170 -2.80 -7.33 -15.83
C THR A 170 -3.52 -8.67 -15.60
N PRO A 171 -4.83 -8.65 -15.26
CA PRO A 171 -5.57 -9.88 -14.92
C PRO A 171 -5.60 -10.90 -16.07
N THR A 172 -5.62 -10.41 -17.31
CA THR A 172 -5.59 -11.24 -18.52
C THR A 172 -4.29 -12.03 -18.69
N ARG A 173 -3.18 -11.60 -18.07
CA ARG A 173 -1.88 -12.29 -18.14
C ARG A 173 -1.70 -13.36 -17.07
N ARG A 174 -2.67 -13.53 -16.17
CA ARG A 174 -2.65 -14.57 -15.13
C ARG A 174 -3.25 -15.87 -15.67
N PRO A 175 -2.95 -17.02 -15.07
CA PRO A 175 -3.72 -18.24 -15.28
C PRO A 175 -5.23 -18.01 -15.09
N LYS A 176 -6.05 -18.69 -15.90
CA LYS A 176 -7.51 -18.49 -15.93
C LYS A 176 -8.16 -18.80 -14.58
N ASP A 177 -7.71 -19.85 -13.92
CA ASP A 177 -8.11 -20.26 -12.57
C ASP A 177 -7.74 -19.23 -11.49
N MET A 178 -6.72 -18.41 -11.73
CA MET A 178 -6.31 -17.30 -10.84
C MET A 178 -6.81 -15.92 -11.29
N SER A 179 -7.52 -15.85 -12.41
CA SER A 179 -7.95 -14.61 -13.06
C SER A 179 -9.09 -13.91 -12.33
N THR A 180 -9.92 -14.67 -11.62
CA THR A 180 -11.22 -14.20 -11.14
C THR A 180 -11.64 -15.01 -9.91
N LEU A 181 -11.67 -14.36 -8.74
CA LEU A 181 -12.92 -14.43 -7.98
C LEU A 181 -13.90 -13.62 -8.83
N LYS A 182 -14.90 -14.31 -9.36
CA LYS A 182 -15.82 -13.78 -10.36
C LYS A 182 -16.51 -12.52 -9.82
N SER A 183 -16.38 -11.40 -10.53
CA SER A 183 -17.51 -10.50 -10.69
C SER A 183 -18.36 -11.11 -11.81
N GLU A 184 -19.24 -12.04 -11.45
CA GLU A 184 -20.36 -12.40 -12.31
C GLU A 184 -21.31 -11.19 -12.30
N ASP A 185 -21.49 -10.58 -13.47
CA ASP A 185 -22.59 -9.64 -13.75
C ASP A 185 -23.94 -10.38 -13.80
#